data_AF-A0AAE4YCV1-F1
#
_entry.id   AF-A0AAE4YCV1-F1
#
_cell.length_a   1.000
_cell.length_b   1.000
_cell.length_c   1.000
_cell.angle_alpha   90.00
_cell.angle_beta   90.00
_cell.angle_gamma   90.00
#
_symmetry.space_group_name_H-M   'P 1'
#
loop_
_entity.id
_entity.type
_entity.pdbx_description
1 polymer ?
#
loop_
_entity_poly.entity_id
_entity_poly.type
_entity_poly.pdbx_seq_one_letter_code
_entity_poly.pdbx_strand_id
1 'polypeptide(L)'
;MPNSAELLEEIAALKGMLIAADARDRRKDERIERLEKLVAAFKQAVFGRRSEKSDPDQFELALEDLEAAMAEIHAEEDAEDIAARRPAKPRSSNRGALPKHLPRIEEVIEPDSLTCACGSCLHCIGEDVSQRLDIVPAQFRVIVTRRPKYACRSCTDGVVQAPAPARLIPSGMPTEATVAHVLVSKYADHLPLYRQAQIYSRQGVDLDRSTLADWVGRAAFELRPVHDALMANLKRSTKLFMDETRAPVLD
;
A
#
# COMPACT_ATOMS: atom_id res chain seq x y z
N MET A 1 42.42 44.08 31.80
CA MET A 1 40.99 44.28 32.15
C MET A 1 40.25 44.21 30.83
N PRO A 2 39.43 43.18 30.58
CA PRO A 2 38.65 43.10 29.34
C PRO A 2 37.78 44.37 29.19
N ASN A 3 37.67 44.89 27.98
CA ASN A 3 36.95 46.13 27.71
C ASN A 3 35.45 45.89 27.92
N SER A 4 34.70 46.90 28.39
CA SER A 4 33.28 46.76 28.71
C SER A 4 32.43 46.28 27.52
N ALA A 5 32.86 46.63 26.30
CA ALA A 5 32.23 46.17 25.06
C ALA A 5 32.43 44.66 24.80
N GLU A 6 33.63 44.12 25.05
CA GLU A 6 33.94 42.69 24.88
C GLU A 6 33.14 41.84 25.87
N LEU A 7 33.01 42.31 27.12
CA LEU A 7 32.19 41.65 28.14
C LEU A 7 30.69 41.63 27.80
N LEU A 8 30.18 42.69 27.15
CA LEU A 8 28.78 42.75 26.72
C LEU A 8 28.51 41.82 25.53
N GLU A 9 29.46 41.69 24.62
CA GLU A 9 29.38 40.77 23.48
C GLU A 9 29.44 39.30 23.94
N GLU A 10 30.29 39.01 24.92
CA GLU A 10 30.40 37.68 25.55
C GLU A 10 29.13 37.32 26.33
N ILE A 11 28.52 38.27 27.05
CA ILE A 11 27.21 38.09 27.71
C ILE A 11 26.09 37.85 26.68
N ALA A 12 26.11 38.55 25.54
CA ALA A 12 25.13 38.34 24.47
C ALA A 12 25.27 36.95 23.84
N ALA A 13 26.50 36.50 23.60
CA ALA A 13 26.79 35.15 23.09
C ALA A 13 26.34 34.06 24.08
N LEU A 14 26.65 34.22 25.37
CA LEU A 14 26.22 33.29 26.44
C LEU A 14 24.69 33.23 26.58
N LYS A 15 24.00 34.37 26.49
CA LYS A 15 22.52 34.42 26.48
C LYS A 15 21.93 33.72 25.26
N GLY A 16 22.53 33.91 24.08
CA GLY A 16 22.14 33.19 22.86
C GLY A 16 22.26 31.68 23.01
N MET A 17 23.37 31.20 23.58
CA MET A 17 23.57 29.77 23.85
C MET A 17 22.59 29.22 24.88
N LEU A 18 22.24 29.99 25.91
CA LEU A 18 21.25 29.57 26.92
C LEU A 18 19.85 29.43 26.33
N ILE A 19 19.42 30.37 25.48
CA ILE A 19 18.13 30.29 24.78
C ILE A 19 18.10 29.08 23.84
N ALA A 20 19.20 28.81 23.12
CA ALA A 20 19.32 27.64 22.27
C ALA A 20 19.39 26.32 23.07
N ALA A 21 19.86 26.34 24.31
CA ALA A 21 19.83 25.18 25.22
C ALA A 21 18.40 24.94 25.75
N ASP A 22 17.74 25.98 26.23
CA ASP A 22 16.35 25.93 26.74
C ASP A 22 15.36 25.44 25.66
N ALA A 23 15.54 25.90 24.42
CA ALA A 23 14.76 25.41 23.28
C ALA A 23 14.99 23.92 22.98
N ARG A 24 16.22 23.40 23.18
CA ARG A 24 16.53 21.97 23.00
C ARG A 24 15.97 21.12 24.14
N ASP A 25 15.99 21.63 25.37
CA ASP A 25 15.47 20.90 26.52
C ASP A 25 13.94 20.82 26.47
N ARG A 26 13.24 21.89 26.07
CA ARG A 26 11.79 21.82 25.82
C ARG A 26 11.41 20.76 24.77
N ARG A 27 12.15 20.66 23.68
CA ARG A 27 11.91 19.63 22.65
C ARG A 27 12.13 18.21 23.20
N LYS A 28 13.16 18.02 24.04
CA LYS A 28 13.39 16.73 24.70
C LYS A 28 12.27 16.39 25.68
N ASP A 29 11.78 17.37 26.43
CA ASP A 29 10.69 17.16 27.40
C ASP A 29 9.39 16.78 26.68
N GLU A 30 9.03 17.48 25.59
CA GLU A 30 7.89 17.12 24.73
C GLU A 30 8.02 15.69 24.18
N ARG A 31 9.25 15.30 23.80
CA ARG A 31 9.55 13.95 23.31
C ARG A 31 9.46 12.89 24.40
N ILE A 32 9.97 13.16 25.59
CA ILE A 32 9.86 12.27 26.74
C ILE A 32 8.38 12.05 27.06
N GLU A 33 7.57 13.11 27.10
CA GLU A 33 6.14 13.00 27.37
C GLU A 33 5.41 12.14 26.31
N ARG A 34 5.77 12.30 25.02
CA ARG A 34 5.20 11.49 23.92
C ARG A 34 5.60 10.02 24.04
N LEU A 35 6.87 9.73 24.32
CA LEU A 35 7.38 8.36 24.50
C LEU A 35 6.78 7.69 25.74
N GLU A 36 6.61 8.42 26.84
CA GLU A 36 5.97 7.89 28.05
C GLU A 36 4.51 7.51 27.80
N LYS A 37 3.77 8.29 27.00
CA LYS A 37 2.40 7.95 26.57
C LYS A 37 2.38 6.67 25.73
N LEU A 38 3.31 6.52 24.78
CA LEU A 38 3.44 5.31 23.95
C LEU A 38 3.77 4.07 24.79
N VAL A 39 4.72 4.19 25.74
CA VAL A 39 5.07 3.11 26.66
C VAL A 39 3.91 2.75 27.59
N ALA A 40 3.14 3.73 28.05
CA ALA A 40 1.95 3.49 28.86
C ALA A 40 0.86 2.76 28.06
N ALA A 41 0.61 3.16 26.81
CA ALA A 41 -0.32 2.48 25.91
C ALA A 41 0.12 1.03 25.64
N PHE A 42 1.42 0.81 25.39
CA PHE A 42 1.97 -0.53 25.21
C PHE A 42 1.84 -1.40 26.46
N LYS A 43 2.19 -0.86 27.65
CA LYS A 43 2.02 -1.58 28.91
C LYS A 43 0.55 -1.90 29.20
N GLN A 44 -0.37 -1.01 28.86
CA GLN A 44 -1.80 -1.25 29.01
C GLN A 44 -2.31 -2.31 28.03
N ALA A 45 -1.78 -2.36 26.81
CA ALA A 45 -2.09 -3.42 25.85
C ALA A 45 -1.57 -4.78 26.37
N VAL A 46 -0.30 -4.88 26.73
CA VAL A 46 0.33 -6.15 27.15
C VAL A 46 -0.13 -6.64 28.53
N PHE A 47 -0.32 -5.73 29.48
CA PHE A 47 -0.57 -6.03 30.90
C PHE A 47 -1.94 -5.54 31.41
N GLY A 48 -2.82 -5.08 30.54
CA GLY A 48 -4.18 -4.62 30.88
C GLY A 48 -5.08 -5.71 31.44
N ARG A 49 -6.32 -5.35 31.81
CA ARG A 49 -7.28 -6.28 32.41
C ARG A 49 -7.53 -7.48 31.47
N ARG A 50 -7.02 -8.64 31.89
CA ARG A 50 -7.11 -9.97 31.22
C ARG A 50 -8.54 -10.55 31.14
N SER A 51 -9.60 -9.72 31.17
CA SER A 51 -10.98 -10.25 31.23
C SER A 51 -11.46 -10.83 29.91
N GLU A 52 -10.74 -10.61 28.83
CA GLU A 52 -10.86 -11.39 27.59
C GLU A 52 -9.46 -11.88 27.26
N LYS A 53 -9.31 -13.15 26.87
CA LYS A 53 -8.04 -13.64 26.35
C LYS A 53 -7.80 -12.91 25.02
N SER A 54 -7.17 -11.76 25.04
CA SER A 54 -6.79 -11.04 23.83
C SER A 54 -5.79 -11.89 23.05
N ASP A 55 -6.12 -12.12 21.78
CA ASP A 55 -5.28 -12.83 20.82
C ASP A 55 -3.99 -12.01 20.60
N PRO A 56 -2.79 -12.63 20.55
CA PRO A 56 -1.56 -11.97 20.12
C PRO A 56 -1.71 -11.07 18.89
N ASP A 57 -2.52 -11.48 17.91
CA ASP A 57 -2.76 -10.75 16.66
C ASP A 57 -3.55 -9.45 16.89
N GLN A 58 -4.31 -9.36 17.98
CA GLN A 58 -5.00 -8.12 18.38
C GLN A 58 -4.02 -7.03 18.84
N PHE A 59 -2.79 -7.40 19.20
CA PHE A 59 -1.72 -6.45 19.52
C PHE A 59 -0.98 -5.93 18.29
N GLU A 60 -1.12 -6.57 17.12
CA GLU A 60 -0.46 -6.11 15.90
C GLU A 60 -0.95 -4.72 15.50
N LEU A 61 -2.26 -4.44 15.56
CA LEU A 61 -2.79 -3.10 15.26
C LEU A 61 -2.25 -2.03 16.23
N ALA A 62 -2.14 -2.36 17.51
CA ALA A 62 -1.57 -1.43 18.50
C ALA A 62 -0.07 -1.25 18.31
N LEU A 63 0.65 -2.29 17.89
CA LEU A 63 2.07 -2.23 17.54
C LEU A 63 2.29 -1.42 16.26
N GLU A 64 1.45 -1.57 15.24
CA GLU A 64 1.46 -0.76 14.01
C GLU A 64 1.30 0.73 14.34
N ASP A 65 0.33 1.09 15.20
CA ASP A 65 0.13 2.47 15.65
C ASP A 65 1.36 3.04 16.38
N LEU A 66 2.01 2.21 17.21
CA LEU A 66 3.24 2.59 17.91
C LEU A 66 4.42 2.73 16.94
N GLU A 67 4.57 1.81 15.99
CA GLU A 67 5.61 1.85 14.96
C GLU A 67 5.44 3.07 14.04
N ALA A 68 4.21 3.41 13.68
CA ALA A 68 3.88 4.62 12.94
C ALA A 68 4.24 5.88 13.73
N ALA A 69 3.89 5.95 15.01
CA ALA A 69 4.26 7.07 15.89
C ALA A 69 5.78 7.18 16.09
N MET A 70 6.50 6.06 16.19
CA MET A 70 7.96 6.05 16.24
C MET A 70 8.57 6.53 14.92
N ALA A 71 8.01 6.11 13.78
CA ALA A 71 8.45 6.57 12.47
C ALA A 71 8.26 8.08 12.30
N GLU A 72 7.16 8.65 12.81
CA GLU A 72 6.89 10.09 12.84
C GLU A 72 7.97 10.85 13.64
N ILE A 73 8.24 10.43 14.88
CA ILE A 73 9.29 11.05 15.72
C ILE A 73 10.64 11.03 15.02
N HIS A 74 11.00 9.91 14.42
CA HIS A 74 12.26 9.81 13.73
C HIS A 74 12.33 10.65 12.44
N ALA A 75 11.20 10.87 11.76
CA ALA A 75 11.17 11.77 10.61
C ALA A 75 11.38 13.24 11.05
N GLU A 76 10.85 13.63 12.21
CA GLU A 76 11.11 14.94 12.83
C GLU A 76 12.61 15.10 13.14
N GLU A 77 13.25 14.08 13.71
CA GLU A 77 14.70 14.08 13.97
C GLU A 77 15.53 14.20 12.68
N ASP A 78 15.19 13.40 11.66
CA ASP A 78 15.90 13.43 10.39
C ASP A 78 15.78 14.82 9.73
N ALA A 79 14.61 15.47 9.83
CA ALA A 79 14.41 16.83 9.34
C ALA A 79 15.26 17.87 10.10
N GLU A 80 15.39 17.73 11.42
CA GLU A 80 16.26 18.58 12.25
C GLU A 80 17.75 18.37 11.96
N ASP A 81 18.19 17.12 11.76
CA ASP A 81 19.58 16.80 11.42
C ASP A 81 19.97 17.29 10.01
N ILE A 82 19.06 17.21 9.04
CA ILE A 82 19.21 17.82 7.71
C ILE A 82 19.37 19.35 7.84
N ALA A 83 18.54 20.00 8.64
CA ALA A 83 18.65 21.44 8.91
C ALA A 83 19.98 21.80 9.61
N ALA A 84 20.50 20.91 10.45
CA ALA A 84 21.79 21.03 11.13
C ALA A 84 23.01 20.57 10.31
N ARG A 85 22.84 20.19 9.03
CA ARG A 85 23.87 19.64 8.12
C ARG A 85 24.68 18.47 8.71
N ARG A 86 24.06 17.67 9.58
CA ARG A 86 24.70 16.47 10.14
C ARG A 86 24.51 15.29 9.19
N PRO A 87 25.52 14.40 9.05
CA PRO A 87 25.36 13.20 8.24
C PRO A 87 24.31 12.29 8.89
N ALA A 88 23.22 12.03 8.17
CA ALA A 88 22.15 11.15 8.62
C ALA A 88 22.68 9.73 8.90
N LYS A 89 22.28 9.14 10.03
CA LYS A 89 22.73 7.81 10.45
C LYS A 89 22.05 6.73 9.59
N PRO A 90 22.77 5.71 9.08
CA PRO A 90 22.15 4.68 8.27
C PRO A 90 21.19 3.83 9.12
N ARG A 91 19.90 3.87 8.78
CA ARG A 91 18.85 3.09 9.44
C ARG A 91 18.85 1.66 8.88
N SER A 92 19.03 0.68 9.75
CA SER A 92 18.97 -0.75 9.40
C SER A 92 17.52 -1.25 9.39
N SER A 93 16.66 -0.70 8.52
CA SER A 93 15.38 -1.35 8.23
C SER A 93 15.57 -2.34 7.08
N ASN A 94 14.81 -3.43 7.09
CA ASN A 94 14.77 -4.37 5.99
C ASN A 94 14.08 -3.70 4.79
N ARG A 95 14.84 -2.92 4.02
CA ARG A 95 14.32 -2.27 2.80
C ARG A 95 13.95 -3.27 1.70
N GLY A 96 14.34 -4.54 1.86
CA GLY A 96 14.11 -5.62 0.90
C GLY A 96 14.79 -5.34 -0.45
N ALA A 97 15.12 -6.40 -1.20
CA ALA A 97 15.40 -6.23 -2.61
C ALA A 97 14.07 -6.15 -3.36
N LEU A 98 13.87 -5.11 -4.19
CA LEU A 98 12.64 -5.00 -4.99
C LEU A 98 12.53 -6.19 -5.95
N PRO A 99 11.39 -6.91 -6.02
CA PRO A 99 11.29 -8.15 -6.77
C PRO A 99 11.58 -8.00 -8.27
N LYS A 100 12.39 -8.91 -8.83
CA LYS A 100 12.83 -8.90 -10.24
C LYS A 100 11.73 -9.05 -11.29
N HIS A 101 10.51 -9.40 -10.92
CA HIS A 101 9.40 -9.59 -11.87
C HIS A 101 8.50 -8.36 -12.03
N LEU A 102 8.63 -7.33 -11.17
CA LEU A 102 7.82 -6.12 -11.28
C LEU A 102 8.20 -5.28 -12.52
N PRO A 103 7.27 -4.58 -13.17
CA PRO A 103 7.62 -3.67 -14.26
C PRO A 103 8.51 -2.52 -13.73
N ARG A 104 9.53 -2.12 -14.49
CA ARG A 104 10.37 -0.94 -14.19
C ARG A 104 9.95 0.17 -15.13
N ILE A 105 9.58 1.30 -14.57
CA ILE A 105 9.35 2.54 -15.30
C ILE A 105 10.58 3.40 -15.03
N GLU A 106 11.38 3.65 -16.08
CA GLU A 106 12.61 4.43 -15.98
C GLU A 106 12.29 5.90 -16.25
N GLU A 107 12.65 6.76 -15.30
CA GLU A 107 12.59 8.21 -15.44
C GLU A 107 14.04 8.74 -15.42
N VAL A 108 14.51 9.25 -16.56
CA VAL A 108 15.85 9.83 -16.70
C VAL A 108 15.74 11.32 -16.51
N ILE A 109 16.39 11.84 -15.47
CA ILE A 109 16.46 13.27 -15.19
C ILE A 109 17.79 13.79 -15.76
N GLU A 110 17.71 14.48 -16.90
CA GLU A 110 18.86 15.12 -17.54
C GLU A 110 19.03 16.57 -17.06
N PRO A 111 20.26 17.12 -17.06
CA PRO A 111 20.49 18.52 -16.78
C PRO A 111 19.89 19.42 -17.89
N ASP A 112 19.46 20.63 -17.52
CA ASP A 112 18.81 21.60 -18.41
C ASP A 112 19.61 21.92 -19.69
N SER A 113 20.94 21.76 -19.65
CA SER A 113 21.81 21.91 -20.80
C SER A 113 22.89 20.83 -20.80
N LEU A 114 23.01 20.16 -21.94
CA LEU A 114 24.09 19.23 -22.26
C LEU A 114 25.29 19.94 -22.90
N THR A 115 25.35 21.28 -22.82
CA THR A 115 26.47 22.07 -23.35
C THR A 115 27.39 22.48 -22.20
N CYS A 116 28.67 22.11 -22.31
CA CYS A 116 29.68 22.55 -21.37
C CYS A 116 29.91 24.07 -21.52
N ALA A 117 30.40 24.72 -20.47
CA ALA A 117 30.75 26.15 -20.50
C ALA A 117 31.77 26.51 -21.59
N CYS A 118 32.56 25.54 -22.08
CA CYS A 118 33.49 25.70 -23.20
C CYS A 118 32.86 25.52 -24.60
N GLY A 119 31.55 25.23 -24.69
CA GLY A 119 30.81 25.06 -25.95
C GLY A 119 30.78 23.65 -26.53
N SER A 120 31.44 22.68 -25.91
CA SER A 120 31.36 21.27 -26.32
C SER A 120 30.18 20.52 -25.68
N CYS A 121 29.72 19.44 -26.31
CA CYS A 121 28.70 18.58 -25.73
C CYS A 121 29.25 17.80 -24.52
N LEU A 122 28.44 17.71 -23.45
CA LEU A 122 28.67 16.83 -22.31
C LEU A 122 28.37 15.38 -22.72
N HIS A 123 29.10 14.43 -22.16
CA HIS A 123 28.86 13.00 -22.34
C HIS A 123 28.63 12.35 -20.99
N CYS A 124 27.79 11.30 -20.95
CA CYS A 124 27.49 10.57 -19.73
C CYS A 124 28.72 9.73 -19.30
N ILE A 125 29.14 9.88 -18.04
CA ILE A 125 30.31 9.18 -17.45
C ILE A 125 29.87 8.11 -16.45
N GLY A 126 28.64 8.23 -15.94
CA GLY A 126 28.04 7.31 -14.98
C GLY A 126 26.68 7.83 -14.54
N GLU A 127 25.91 6.97 -13.90
CA GLU A 127 24.58 7.28 -13.38
C GLU A 127 24.43 6.75 -11.95
N ASP A 128 23.73 7.53 -11.13
CA ASP A 128 23.30 7.08 -9.81
C ASP A 128 21.87 6.53 -9.92
N VAL A 129 21.73 5.21 -9.77
CA VAL A 129 20.44 4.53 -9.89
C VAL A 129 19.79 4.39 -8.51
N SER A 130 18.61 5.02 -8.34
CA SER A 130 17.75 4.79 -7.18
C SER A 130 16.47 4.07 -7.62
N GLN A 131 16.07 3.03 -6.88
CA GLN A 131 14.83 2.31 -7.15
C GLN A 131 13.80 2.62 -6.07
N ARG A 132 12.58 2.93 -6.50
CA ARG A 132 11.44 3.23 -5.63
C ARG A 132 10.28 2.32 -5.99
N LEU A 133 9.55 1.84 -4.99
CA LEU A 133 8.33 1.10 -5.21
C LEU A 133 7.18 2.09 -5.39
N ASP A 134 6.54 2.04 -6.56
CA ASP A 134 5.35 2.82 -6.88
C ASP A 134 4.13 1.90 -6.96
N ILE A 135 2.94 2.46 -6.76
CA ILE A 135 1.67 1.74 -6.81
C ILE A 135 0.71 2.40 -7.80
N VAL A 136 0.29 1.62 -8.80
CA VAL A 136 -0.87 1.97 -9.62
C VAL A 136 -2.09 1.29 -9.01
N PRO A 137 -3.07 2.04 -8.45
CA PRO A 137 -4.28 1.44 -7.92
C PRO A 137 -4.98 0.58 -8.98
N ALA A 138 -5.75 -0.43 -8.55
CA ALA A 138 -6.53 -1.26 -9.46
C ALA A 138 -7.38 -0.37 -10.39
N GLN A 139 -7.15 -0.42 -11.71
CA GLN A 139 -7.85 0.41 -12.69
C GLN A 139 -9.00 -0.36 -13.35
N PHE A 140 -10.21 0.20 -13.29
CA PHE A 140 -11.34 -0.33 -14.06
C PHE A 140 -11.30 0.15 -15.51
N ARG A 141 -11.43 -0.79 -16.44
CA ARG A 141 -11.55 -0.50 -17.88
C ARG A 141 -12.78 -1.17 -18.47
N VAL A 142 -13.40 -0.51 -19.44
CA VAL A 142 -14.54 -1.06 -20.19
C VAL A 142 -14.02 -1.74 -21.45
N ILE A 143 -14.29 -3.05 -21.59
CA ILE A 143 -13.96 -3.78 -22.81
C ILE A 143 -15.17 -3.73 -23.76
N VAL A 144 -15.05 -2.96 -24.84
CA VAL A 144 -16.11 -2.83 -25.85
C VAL A 144 -15.89 -3.84 -26.98
N THR A 145 -16.67 -4.92 -26.98
CA THR A 145 -16.65 -5.92 -28.06
C THR A 145 -17.64 -5.53 -29.16
N ARG A 146 -17.15 -5.11 -30.33
CA ARG A 146 -17.99 -4.80 -31.50
C ARG A 146 -18.07 -6.00 -32.44
N ARG A 147 -19.29 -6.46 -32.74
CA ARG A 147 -19.56 -7.56 -33.68
C ARG A 147 -20.34 -7.01 -34.88
N PRO A 148 -19.68 -6.43 -35.90
CA PRO A 148 -20.36 -5.91 -37.07
C PRO A 148 -21.09 -7.03 -37.83
N LYS A 149 -22.23 -6.66 -38.41
CA LYS A 149 -23.04 -7.52 -39.27
C LYS A 149 -22.73 -7.14 -40.72
N TYR A 150 -22.45 -8.13 -41.56
CA TYR A 150 -22.18 -7.92 -42.98
C TYR A 150 -23.28 -8.58 -43.81
N ALA A 151 -23.66 -7.94 -44.91
CA ALA A 151 -24.58 -8.49 -45.88
C ALA A 151 -24.07 -8.15 -47.28
N CYS A 152 -24.25 -9.05 -48.23
CA CYS A 152 -23.91 -8.78 -49.62
C CYS A 152 -24.98 -7.89 -50.25
N ARG A 153 -24.58 -6.76 -50.83
CA ARG A 153 -25.50 -5.82 -51.50
C ARG A 153 -26.05 -6.36 -52.83
N SER A 154 -25.37 -7.31 -53.44
CA SER A 154 -25.68 -7.77 -54.80
C SER A 154 -26.65 -8.96 -54.84
N CYS A 155 -26.59 -9.87 -53.87
CA CYS A 155 -27.46 -11.03 -53.84
C CYS A 155 -28.54 -10.98 -52.74
N THR A 156 -28.45 -10.07 -51.77
CA THR A 156 -29.37 -9.99 -50.60
C THR A 156 -29.47 -11.27 -49.77
N ASP A 157 -28.64 -12.28 -50.06
CA ASP A 157 -28.64 -13.56 -49.35
C ASP A 157 -27.86 -13.44 -48.04
N GLY A 158 -28.61 -13.20 -46.97
CA GLY A 158 -28.20 -13.43 -45.59
C GLY A 158 -27.33 -12.33 -44.95
N VAL A 159 -27.53 -12.16 -43.65
CA VAL A 159 -26.68 -11.34 -42.78
C VAL A 159 -25.70 -12.26 -42.05
N VAL A 160 -24.40 -12.05 -42.23
CA VAL A 160 -23.34 -12.79 -41.57
C VAL A 160 -22.80 -11.99 -40.38
N GLN A 161 -22.66 -12.65 -39.24
CA GLN A 161 -22.07 -12.07 -38.03
C GLN A 161 -21.27 -13.15 -37.29
N ALA A 162 -20.03 -12.84 -36.89
CA ALA A 162 -19.25 -13.74 -36.03
C ALA A 162 -19.98 -13.98 -34.70
N PRO A 163 -20.01 -15.19 -34.10
CA PRO A 163 -20.72 -15.49 -32.84
C PRO A 163 -20.18 -14.71 -31.64
N ALA A 164 -20.97 -14.62 -30.56
CA ALA A 164 -20.53 -13.96 -29.33
C ALA A 164 -19.47 -14.84 -28.65
N PRO A 165 -18.36 -14.27 -28.14
CA PRO A 165 -17.54 -15.00 -27.18
C PRO A 165 -18.38 -15.42 -25.97
N ALA A 166 -18.12 -16.63 -25.48
CA ALA A 166 -18.69 -17.08 -24.22
C ALA A 166 -18.20 -16.16 -23.08
N ARG A 167 -19.05 -15.95 -22.07
CA ARG A 167 -18.74 -15.16 -20.88
C ARG A 167 -19.11 -15.97 -19.66
N LEU A 168 -18.33 -15.83 -18.59
CA LEU A 168 -18.61 -16.48 -17.30
C LEU A 168 -20.01 -16.15 -16.79
N ILE A 169 -20.42 -14.88 -16.87
CA ILE A 169 -21.76 -14.43 -16.50
C ILE A 169 -22.49 -14.02 -17.79
N PRO A 170 -23.49 -14.81 -18.25
CA PRO A 170 -24.26 -14.46 -19.43
C PRO A 170 -24.91 -13.08 -19.27
N SER A 171 -24.62 -12.19 -20.22
CA SER A 171 -25.05 -10.78 -20.22
C SER A 171 -24.63 -9.94 -19.00
N GLY A 172 -23.72 -10.46 -18.18
CA GLY A 172 -23.15 -9.73 -17.05
C GLY A 172 -22.19 -8.63 -17.51
N MET A 173 -22.09 -7.58 -16.69
CA MET A 173 -21.07 -6.54 -16.83
C MET A 173 -19.64 -7.03 -16.59
N PRO A 174 -19.34 -7.91 -15.60
CA PRO A 174 -17.97 -8.18 -15.23
C PRO A 174 -17.30 -9.12 -16.22
N THR A 175 -16.01 -8.90 -16.41
CA THR A 175 -15.13 -9.88 -17.07
C THR A 175 -14.68 -10.94 -16.08
N GLU A 176 -14.10 -12.03 -16.58
CA GLU A 176 -13.51 -13.10 -15.77
C GLU A 176 -12.44 -12.56 -14.81
N ALA A 177 -11.63 -11.59 -15.27
CA ALA A 177 -10.62 -10.94 -14.44
C ALA A 177 -11.24 -10.09 -13.32
N THR A 178 -12.34 -9.39 -13.60
CA THR A 178 -13.06 -8.61 -12.59
C THR A 178 -13.67 -9.51 -11.53
N VAL A 179 -14.26 -10.64 -11.93
CA VAL A 179 -14.81 -11.62 -10.99
C VAL A 179 -13.69 -12.23 -10.14
N ALA A 180 -12.57 -12.62 -10.74
CA ALA A 180 -11.41 -13.15 -10.02
C ALA A 180 -10.88 -12.15 -8.97
N HIS A 181 -10.78 -10.87 -9.33
CA HIS A 181 -10.36 -9.82 -8.40
C HIS A 181 -11.31 -9.73 -7.18
N VAL A 182 -12.62 -9.68 -7.40
CA VAL A 182 -13.62 -9.63 -6.31
C VAL A 182 -13.50 -10.83 -5.38
N LEU A 183 -13.28 -12.04 -5.92
CA LEU A 183 -13.13 -13.27 -5.14
C LEU A 183 -11.85 -13.27 -4.32
N VAL A 184 -10.70 -12.94 -4.94
CA VAL A 184 -9.41 -12.88 -4.25
C VAL A 184 -9.47 -11.84 -3.13
N SER A 185 -9.95 -10.63 -3.43
CA SER A 185 -10.08 -9.60 -2.41
C SER A 185 -11.02 -10.00 -1.28
N LYS A 186 -12.12 -10.72 -1.57
CA LYS A 186 -13.04 -11.18 -0.52
C LYS A 186 -12.42 -12.25 0.37
N TYR A 187 -11.83 -13.29 -0.22
CA TYR A 187 -11.49 -14.52 0.49
C TYR A 187 -10.02 -14.63 0.86
N ALA A 188 -9.11 -14.11 0.06
CA ALA A 188 -7.67 -14.09 0.36
C ALA A 188 -7.28 -12.83 1.15
N ASP A 189 -7.82 -11.67 0.76
CA ASP A 189 -7.46 -10.38 1.39
C ASP A 189 -8.47 -9.94 2.48
N HIS A 190 -9.43 -10.80 2.82
CA HIS A 190 -10.45 -10.56 3.85
C HIS A 190 -11.22 -9.23 3.69
N LEU A 191 -11.44 -8.78 2.45
CA LEU A 191 -12.08 -7.50 2.16
C LEU A 191 -13.59 -7.70 1.90
N PRO A 192 -14.49 -7.33 2.83
CA PRO A 192 -15.92 -7.58 2.68
C PRO A 192 -16.52 -6.84 1.49
N LEU A 193 -17.57 -7.39 0.88
CA LEU A 193 -18.14 -6.87 -0.38
C LEU A 193 -18.61 -5.41 -0.29
N TYR A 194 -19.15 -4.97 0.85
CA TYR A 194 -19.55 -3.57 1.00
C TYR A 194 -18.34 -2.62 0.97
N ARG A 195 -17.20 -3.05 1.52
CA ARG A 195 -15.96 -2.27 1.53
C ARG A 195 -15.34 -2.24 0.13
N GLN A 196 -15.41 -3.36 -0.61
CA GLN A 196 -15.04 -3.38 -2.03
C GLN A 196 -15.87 -2.38 -2.84
N ALA A 197 -17.20 -2.38 -2.69
CA ALA A 197 -18.09 -1.43 -3.34
C ALA A 197 -17.70 0.04 -3.05
N GLN A 198 -17.38 0.36 -1.79
CA GLN A 198 -16.90 1.70 -1.41
C GLN A 198 -15.56 2.04 -2.06
N ILE A 199 -14.62 1.09 -2.17
CA ILE A 199 -13.34 1.29 -2.85
C ILE A 199 -13.56 1.56 -4.34
N TYR A 200 -14.48 0.84 -4.99
CA TYR A 200 -14.80 1.03 -6.41
C TYR A 200 -15.47 2.38 -6.65
N SER A 201 -16.34 2.83 -5.73
CA SER A 201 -16.99 4.15 -5.80
C SER A 201 -15.98 5.31 -5.75
N ARG A 202 -14.86 5.16 -5.01
CA ARG A 202 -13.77 6.15 -5.02
C ARG A 202 -13.12 6.32 -6.42
N GLN A 203 -13.30 5.35 -7.31
CA GLN A 203 -12.88 5.41 -8.70
C GLN A 203 -14.02 5.76 -9.67
N GLY A 204 -15.18 6.17 -9.16
CA GLY A 204 -16.37 6.47 -9.97
C GLY A 204 -17.11 5.23 -10.47
N VAL A 205 -16.85 4.05 -9.90
CA VAL A 205 -17.55 2.80 -10.24
C VAL A 205 -18.52 2.44 -9.12
N ASP A 206 -19.75 2.92 -9.25
CA ASP A 206 -20.81 2.68 -8.26
C ASP A 206 -21.47 1.31 -8.50
N LEU A 207 -21.17 0.36 -7.62
CA LEU A 207 -21.71 -1.00 -7.66
C LEU A 207 -22.36 -1.36 -6.33
N ASP A 208 -23.57 -1.91 -6.38
CA ASP A 208 -24.23 -2.42 -5.18
C ASP A 208 -23.54 -3.68 -4.63
N ARG A 209 -23.62 -3.84 -3.30
CA ARG A 209 -23.17 -5.07 -2.63
C ARG A 209 -23.85 -6.32 -3.19
N SER A 210 -25.14 -6.24 -3.53
CA SER A 210 -25.90 -7.34 -4.14
C SER A 210 -25.32 -7.75 -5.48
N THR A 211 -24.96 -6.79 -6.34
CA THR A 211 -24.31 -7.06 -7.62
C THR A 211 -23.02 -7.86 -7.45
N LEU A 212 -22.17 -7.48 -6.49
CA LEU A 212 -20.95 -8.23 -6.17
C LEU A 212 -21.25 -9.62 -5.60
N ALA A 213 -22.29 -9.75 -4.76
CA ALA A 213 -22.70 -11.03 -4.20
C ALA A 213 -23.21 -11.99 -5.28
N ASP A 214 -23.96 -11.49 -6.26
CA ASP A 214 -24.42 -12.27 -7.41
C ASP A 214 -23.25 -12.79 -8.25
N TRP A 215 -22.21 -11.98 -8.43
CA TRP A 215 -20.99 -12.41 -9.14
C TRP A 215 -20.26 -13.52 -8.38
N VAL A 216 -20.14 -13.39 -7.05
CA VAL A 216 -19.56 -14.43 -6.19
C VAL A 216 -20.37 -15.73 -6.28
N GLY A 217 -21.70 -15.66 -6.23
CA GLY A 217 -22.56 -16.85 -6.32
C GLY A 217 -22.40 -17.58 -7.65
N ARG A 218 -22.35 -16.85 -8.78
CA ARG A 218 -22.12 -17.45 -10.11
C ARG A 218 -20.73 -18.05 -10.24
N ALA A 219 -19.70 -17.36 -9.75
CA ALA A 219 -18.34 -17.89 -9.75
C ALA A 219 -18.23 -19.18 -8.93
N ALA A 220 -18.86 -19.23 -7.77
CA ALA A 220 -18.89 -20.42 -6.91
C ALA A 220 -19.58 -21.61 -7.59
N PHE A 221 -20.63 -21.36 -8.38
CA PHE A 221 -21.27 -22.40 -9.19
C PHE A 221 -20.31 -22.98 -10.24
N GLU A 222 -19.64 -22.11 -10.99
CA GLU A 222 -18.70 -22.50 -12.06
C GLU A 222 -17.42 -23.18 -11.52
N LEU A 223 -17.00 -22.85 -10.30
CA LEU A 223 -15.84 -23.48 -9.64
C LEU A 223 -16.15 -24.84 -9.01
N ARG A 224 -17.41 -25.28 -8.99
CA ARG A 224 -17.82 -26.54 -8.36
C ARG A 224 -17.04 -27.77 -8.87
N PRO A 225 -16.77 -27.94 -10.19
CA PRO A 225 -15.99 -29.08 -10.66
C PRO A 225 -14.55 -29.10 -10.10
N VAL A 226 -13.94 -27.93 -9.91
CA VAL A 226 -12.59 -27.81 -9.32
C VAL A 226 -12.63 -28.18 -7.84
N HIS A 227 -13.63 -27.68 -7.12
CA HIS A 227 -13.87 -28.06 -5.73
C HIS A 227 -14.06 -29.58 -5.60
N ASP A 228 -14.89 -30.19 -6.45
CA ASP A 228 -15.19 -31.61 -6.40
C ASP A 228 -13.94 -32.46 -6.71
N ALA A 229 -13.13 -32.03 -7.67
CA ALA A 229 -11.83 -32.65 -7.97
C ALA A 229 -10.83 -32.52 -6.80
N LEU A 230 -10.77 -31.35 -6.15
CA LEU A 230 -9.95 -31.13 -4.96
C LEU A 230 -10.39 -32.05 -3.82
N MET A 231 -11.69 -32.14 -3.54
CA MET A 231 -12.24 -33.00 -2.50
C MET A 231 -11.98 -34.48 -2.79
N ALA A 232 -12.14 -34.90 -4.05
CA ALA A 232 -11.79 -36.25 -4.47
C ALA A 232 -10.29 -36.54 -4.28
N ASN A 233 -9.43 -35.55 -4.53
CA ASN A 233 -7.99 -35.67 -4.29
C ASN A 233 -7.67 -35.81 -2.80
N LEU A 234 -8.20 -34.92 -1.96
CA LEU A 234 -8.00 -34.94 -0.51
C LEU A 234 -8.42 -36.28 0.10
N LYS A 235 -9.55 -36.85 -0.33
CA LYS A 235 -10.05 -38.14 0.15
C LYS A 235 -9.13 -39.34 -0.15
N ARG A 236 -8.15 -39.20 -1.07
CA ARG A 236 -7.14 -40.24 -1.32
C ARG A 236 -6.00 -40.22 -0.30
N SER A 237 -5.85 -39.14 0.47
CA SER A 237 -4.78 -39.03 1.44
C SER A 237 -5.02 -39.98 2.61
N THR A 238 -3.98 -40.73 3.02
CA THR A 238 -4.04 -41.59 4.21
C THR A 238 -4.09 -40.78 5.51
N LYS A 239 -3.69 -39.50 5.47
CA LYS A 239 -3.70 -38.57 6.59
C LYS A 239 -4.16 -37.19 6.12
N LEU A 240 -5.15 -36.62 6.81
CA LEU A 240 -5.61 -35.26 6.59
C LEU A 240 -5.37 -34.45 7.87
N PHE A 241 -4.72 -33.30 7.71
CA PHE A 241 -4.61 -32.31 8.77
C PHE A 241 -5.71 -31.28 8.55
N MET A 242 -6.49 -31.00 9.58
CA MET A 242 -7.49 -29.94 9.59
C MET A 242 -7.10 -28.98 10.71
N ASP A 243 -7.00 -27.70 10.37
CA ASP A 243 -6.90 -26.63 11.33
C ASP A 243 -8.24 -25.90 11.39
N GLU A 244 -8.80 -25.73 12.58
CA GLU A 244 -10.12 -25.13 12.77
C GLU A 244 -9.94 -23.64 13.06
N THR A 245 -10.08 -22.80 12.03
CA THR A 245 -10.18 -21.35 12.21
C THR A 245 -11.62 -20.99 12.58
N ARG A 246 -11.86 -20.59 13.83
CA ARG A 246 -13.19 -20.12 14.27
C ARG A 246 -13.45 -18.72 13.73
N ALA A 247 -14.45 -18.56 12.88
CA ALA A 247 -14.91 -17.25 12.43
C ALA A 247 -16.20 -16.86 13.17
N PRO A 248 -16.24 -15.73 13.90
CA PRO A 248 -17.46 -15.23 14.51
C PRO A 248 -18.46 -14.85 13.40
N VAL A 249 -19.68 -15.37 13.49
CA VAL A 249 -20.79 -14.93 12.64
C VAL A 249 -21.28 -13.61 13.22
N LEU A 250 -21.15 -12.53 12.45
CA LEU A 250 -21.71 -11.22 12.82
C LEU A 250 -23.22 -11.26 12.52
N ASP A 251 -24.04 -11.21 13.56
CA ASP A 251 -25.51 -11.03 13.48
C ASP A 251 -25.88 -9.62 12.98
#